data_AF-A0A6J7P795-F1
#
_entry.id   AF-A0A6J7P795-F1
#
_cell.length_a   1.000
_cell.length_b   1.000
_cell.length_c   1.000
_cell.angle_alpha   90.00
_cell.angle_beta   90.00
_cell.angle_gamma   90.00
#
_symmetry.space_group_name_H-M   'P 1'
#
loop_
_entity.id
_entity.type
_entity.pdbx_description
1 polymer ?
#
loop_
_entity_poly.entity_id
_entity_poly.type
_entity_poly.pdbx_seq_one_letter_code
_entity_poly.pdbx_strand_id
1 'polypeptide(L)'
;MPAVARVSGAALAEVMPTVRALLFADVDQQRMNPLALLRASVRFPTTVLDELGASPPDRDEFARRNFPEDRYGLTPASFADVDPTLHEPGLVWGAAKAHVVLQRRRAEGLR
;
A
#
# COMPACT_ATOMS: atom_id res chain seq x y z
N MET A 1 -10.47 -18.57 -14.66
CA MET A 1 -9.00 -18.44 -14.52
C MET A 1 -8.57 -18.87 -13.13
N PRO A 2 -8.13 -20.12 -12.93
CA PRO A 2 -7.81 -20.67 -11.60
C PRO A 2 -6.65 -19.95 -10.89
N ALA A 3 -5.67 -19.43 -11.64
CA ALA A 3 -4.55 -18.66 -11.09
C ALA A 3 -5.01 -17.34 -10.42
N VAL A 4 -5.86 -16.56 -11.09
CA VAL A 4 -6.42 -15.31 -10.56
C VAL A 4 -7.18 -15.57 -9.26
N ALA A 5 -8.10 -16.52 -9.25
CA ALA A 5 -8.91 -16.82 -8.05
C ALA A 5 -8.06 -17.24 -6.85
N ARG A 6 -7.05 -18.10 -7.08
CA ARG A 6 -6.10 -18.53 -6.04
C ARG A 6 -5.29 -17.36 -5.48
N VAL A 7 -4.69 -16.55 -6.36
CA VAL A 7 -3.83 -15.43 -5.96
C VAL A 7 -4.63 -14.32 -5.29
N SER A 8 -5.83 -14.00 -5.79
CA SER A 8 -6.73 -13.05 -5.15
C SER A 8 -7.18 -13.55 -3.76
N GLY A 9 -7.45 -14.85 -3.61
CA GLY A 9 -7.76 -15.44 -2.31
C GLY A 9 -6.61 -15.29 -1.30
N ALA A 10 -5.38 -15.59 -1.72
CA ALA A 10 -4.18 -15.41 -0.90
C ALA A 10 -3.95 -13.92 -0.54
N ALA A 11 -4.12 -13.02 -1.51
CA ALA A 11 -4.00 -11.57 -1.29
C ALA A 11 -5.02 -11.08 -0.24
N LEU A 12 -6.28 -11.49 -0.35
CA LEU A 12 -7.31 -11.13 0.62
C LEU A 12 -7.00 -11.69 2.02
N ALA A 13 -6.59 -12.95 2.10
CA ALA A 13 -6.27 -13.62 3.36
C ALA A 13 -5.07 -12.98 4.09
N GLU A 14 -4.10 -12.43 3.35
CA GLU A 14 -2.91 -11.82 3.94
C GLU A 14 -3.04 -10.30 4.15
N VAL A 15 -3.51 -9.58 3.14
CA VAL A 15 -3.51 -8.11 3.14
C VAL A 15 -4.62 -7.58 4.03
N MET A 16 -5.84 -8.15 3.99
CA MET A 16 -6.97 -7.59 4.73
C MET A 16 -6.79 -7.60 6.25
N PRO A 17 -6.33 -8.70 6.89
CA PRO A 17 -6.04 -8.69 8.32
C PRO A 17 -4.95 -7.67 8.68
N THR A 18 -3.95 -7.49 7.81
CA THR A 18 -2.85 -6.56 8.04
C THR A 18 -3.30 -5.08 7.92
N VAL A 19 -4.12 -4.76 6.91
CA VAL A 19 -4.77 -3.44 6.79
C VAL A 19 -5.59 -3.17 8.04
N ARG A 20 -6.44 -4.12 8.45
CA ARG A 20 -7.29 -3.98 9.64
C ARG A 20 -6.44 -3.73 10.88
N ALA A 21 -5.45 -4.58 11.14
CA ALA A 21 -4.56 -4.43 12.29
C ALA A 21 -3.86 -3.06 12.31
N LEU A 22 -3.38 -2.58 11.15
CA LEU A 22 -2.76 -1.27 11.04
C LEU A 22 -3.74 -0.12 11.36
N LEU A 23 -4.96 -0.18 10.83
CA LEU A 23 -5.96 0.88 11.02
C LEU A 23 -6.50 0.95 12.45
N PHE A 24 -6.57 -0.18 13.15
CA PHE A 24 -7.00 -0.26 14.55
C PHE A 24 -5.86 -0.10 15.56
N ALA A 25 -4.60 -0.19 15.12
CA ALA A 25 -3.46 0.06 15.99
C ALA A 25 -3.39 1.54 16.40
N ASP A 26 -2.95 1.78 17.63
CA ASP A 26 -2.63 3.13 18.09
C ASP A 26 -1.54 3.74 17.19
N VAL A 27 -1.61 5.06 16.99
CA VAL A 27 -0.72 5.77 16.07
C VAL A 27 0.77 5.55 16.35
N ASP A 28 1.18 5.39 17.61
CA ASP A 28 2.57 5.17 17.99
C ASP A 28 3.05 3.74 17.70
N GLN A 29 2.10 2.81 17.50
CA GLN A 29 2.37 1.43 17.12
C GLN A 29 2.40 1.23 15.59
N GLN A 30 1.93 2.21 14.82
CA GLN A 30 1.86 2.13 13.35
C GLN A 30 3.21 2.43 12.70
N ARG A 31 4.03 1.39 12.50
CA ARG A 31 5.35 1.49 11.84
C ARG A 31 5.32 1.79 10.34
N MET A 32 4.17 1.63 9.69
CA MET A 32 3.97 1.91 8.27
C MET A 32 2.67 2.68 8.04
N ASN A 33 2.42 3.11 6.80
CA ASN A 33 1.14 3.69 6.39
C ASN A 33 0.38 2.71 5.47
N PRO A 34 -0.96 2.83 5.36
CA PRO A 34 -1.76 1.90 4.55
C PRO A 34 -1.36 1.88 3.07
N LEU A 35 -0.92 3.01 2.52
CA LEU A 35 -0.46 3.06 1.12
C LEU A 35 0.81 2.21 0.93
N ALA A 36 1.77 2.24 1.86
CA ALA A 36 2.97 1.41 1.80
C ALA A 36 2.63 -0.09 1.84
N LEU A 37 1.61 -0.48 2.61
CA LEU A 37 1.11 -1.86 2.63
C LEU A 37 0.53 -2.27 1.27
N LEU A 38 -0.29 -1.40 0.67
CA LEU A 38 -0.87 -1.64 -0.67
C LEU A 38 0.20 -1.69 -1.76
N ARG A 39 1.25 -0.86 -1.65
CA ARG A 39 2.41 -0.94 -2.54
C ARG A 39 3.13 -2.27 -2.41
N ALA A 40 3.26 -2.82 -1.20
CA ALA A 40 3.87 -4.13 -1.01
C ALA A 40 3.00 -5.28 -1.57
N SER A 41 1.67 -5.12 -1.64
CA SER A 41 0.77 -6.16 -2.14
C SER A 41 0.78 -6.33 -3.66
N VAL A 42 1.45 -5.46 -4.41
CA VAL A 42 1.59 -5.59 -5.88
C VAL A 42 2.28 -6.90 -6.30
N ARG A 43 3.00 -7.56 -5.39
CA ARG A 43 3.55 -8.91 -5.63
C ARG A 43 2.50 -9.92 -6.09
N PHE A 44 1.25 -9.81 -5.61
CA PHE A 44 0.17 -10.72 -5.98
C PHE A 44 -0.22 -10.60 -7.47
N PRO A 45 -0.63 -9.43 -7.99
CA PRO A 45 -0.89 -9.29 -9.43
C PRO A 45 0.37 -9.52 -10.27
N THR A 46 1.58 -9.19 -9.79
CA THR A 46 2.84 -9.56 -10.47
C THR A 46 2.97 -11.06 -10.67
N THR A 47 2.69 -11.88 -9.64
CA THR A 47 2.71 -13.36 -9.77
C THR A 47 1.73 -13.84 -10.83
N VAL A 48 0.52 -13.27 -10.90
CA VAL A 48 -0.47 -13.62 -11.93
C VAL A 48 0.05 -13.29 -13.32
N LEU A 49 0.61 -12.09 -13.52
CA LEU A 49 1.14 -11.67 -14.82
C LEU A 49 2.33 -12.51 -15.26
N ASP A 50 3.22 -12.87 -14.33
CA ASP A 50 4.34 -13.77 -14.59
C ASP A 50 3.86 -15.18 -14.99
N GLU A 51 2.88 -15.75 -14.28
CA GLU A 51 2.29 -17.06 -14.63
C GLU A 51 1.60 -17.05 -16.00
N LEU A 52 1.08 -15.89 -16.42
CA LEU A 52 0.47 -15.70 -17.74
C LEU A 52 1.49 -15.37 -18.83
N GLY A 53 2.77 -15.21 -18.51
CA GLY A 53 3.81 -14.86 -19.47
C GLY A 53 3.64 -13.46 -20.06
N ALA A 54 3.02 -12.53 -19.33
CA ALA A 54 2.82 -11.17 -19.81
C ALA A 54 4.16 -10.46 -20.03
N SER A 55 4.25 -9.65 -21.09
CA SER A 55 5.43 -8.81 -21.31
C SER A 55 5.36 -7.58 -20.40
N PRO A 56 6.40 -7.29 -19.59
CA PRO A 56 6.48 -6.06 -18.83
C PRO A 56 6.45 -4.83 -19.74
N PRO A 57 5.77 -3.73 -19.34
CA PRO A 57 5.83 -2.47 -20.08
C PRO A 57 7.21 -1.84 -19.95
N ASP A 58 7.53 -0.88 -20.83
CA ASP A 58 8.66 0.01 -20.57
C ASP A 58 8.34 0.90 -19.35
N ARG A 59 9.33 1.06 -18.48
CA ARG A 59 9.20 1.77 -17.21
C ARG A 59 10.19 2.92 -17.19
N ASP A 60 9.75 4.11 -16.76
CA ASP A 60 10.66 5.23 -16.64
C ASP A 60 11.74 5.00 -15.56
N GLU A 61 12.78 5.85 -15.56
CA GLU A 61 13.88 5.75 -14.60
C GLU A 61 13.40 5.89 -13.15
N PHE A 62 12.42 6.75 -12.90
CA PHE A 62 11.90 6.97 -11.56
C PHE A 62 11.23 5.70 -11.02
N ALA A 63 10.37 5.06 -11.80
CA ALA A 63 9.68 3.83 -11.45
C ALA A 63 10.69 2.70 -11.21
N ARG A 64 11.65 2.51 -12.13
CA ARG A 64 12.70 1.49 -11.98
C ARG A 64 13.54 1.69 -10.71
N ARG A 65 13.86 2.94 -10.38
CA ARG A 65 14.68 3.27 -9.20
C ARG A 65 13.92 3.12 -7.88
N ASN A 66 12.67 3.58 -7.82
CA ASN A 66 11.91 3.61 -6.57
C ASN A 66 11.15 2.30 -6.31
N PHE A 67 10.84 1.52 -7.34
CA PHE A 67 10.08 0.27 -7.25
C PHE A 67 10.75 -0.84 -8.07
N PRO A 68 11.98 -1.25 -7.74
CA PRO A 68 12.74 -2.20 -8.56
C PRO A 68 12.01 -3.54 -8.77
N GLU A 69 11.29 -4.01 -7.74
CA GLU A 69 10.54 -5.28 -7.77
C GLU A 69 9.22 -5.20 -8.56
N ASP A 70 8.73 -4.00 -8.87
CA ASP A 70 7.46 -3.81 -9.55
C ASP A 70 7.61 -3.89 -11.07
N ARG A 71 7.91 -5.09 -11.57
CA ARG A 71 8.19 -5.35 -12.99
C ARG A 71 7.11 -4.82 -13.94
N TYR A 72 5.85 -4.78 -13.50
CA TYR A 72 4.71 -4.39 -14.32
C TYR A 72 4.22 -2.95 -14.08
N GLY A 73 4.86 -2.17 -13.19
CA GLY A 73 4.47 -0.79 -12.92
C GLY A 73 3.11 -0.66 -12.24
N LEU A 74 2.76 -1.59 -11.37
CA LEU A 74 1.48 -1.68 -10.67
C LEU A 74 1.43 -0.90 -9.35
N THR A 75 2.56 -0.35 -8.91
CA THR A 75 2.66 0.33 -7.62
C THR A 75 1.85 1.62 -7.62
N PRO A 76 0.83 1.75 -6.74
CA PRO A 76 0.04 2.97 -6.66
C PRO A 76 0.90 4.14 -6.15
N ALA A 77 0.89 5.26 -6.87
CA ALA A 77 1.48 6.50 -6.43
C ALA A 77 0.63 7.15 -5.32
N SER A 78 -0.68 6.95 -5.35
CA SER A 78 -1.65 7.47 -4.40
C SER A 78 -2.80 6.49 -4.13
N PHE A 79 -3.66 6.79 -3.15
CA PHE A 79 -4.88 5.99 -2.93
C PHE A 79 -5.88 6.07 -4.09
N ALA A 80 -5.88 7.16 -4.87
CA ALA A 80 -6.75 7.30 -6.03
C ALA A 80 -6.43 6.29 -7.15
N ASP A 81 -5.19 5.81 -7.20
CA ASP A 81 -4.78 4.77 -8.17
C ASP A 81 -5.34 3.38 -7.81
N VAL A 82 -5.78 3.19 -6.55
CA VAL A 82 -6.44 1.97 -6.10
C VAL A 82 -7.94 2.06 -6.34
N ASP A 83 -8.55 3.15 -5.85
CA ASP A 83 -9.94 3.50 -6.12
C ASP A 83 -10.11 5.03 -5.91
N PRO A 84 -10.76 5.76 -6.83
CA PRO A 84 -10.96 7.21 -6.70
C PRO A 84 -11.62 7.63 -5.38
N THR A 85 -12.49 6.80 -4.82
CA THR A 85 -13.19 7.06 -3.55
C THR A 85 -12.26 7.05 -2.34
N LEU A 86 -11.05 6.50 -2.47
CA LEU A 86 -10.06 6.44 -1.39
C LEU A 86 -9.17 7.70 -1.32
N HIS A 87 -9.27 8.61 -2.28
CA HIS A 87 -8.44 9.82 -2.31
C HIS A 87 -8.61 10.68 -1.04
N GLU A 88 -9.84 11.11 -0.77
CA GLU A 88 -10.14 11.96 0.38
C GLU A 88 -9.92 11.23 1.72
N PRO A 89 -10.43 9.99 1.94
CA PRO A 89 -10.14 9.23 3.15
C PRO A 89 -8.65 9.07 3.44
N GLY A 90 -7.83 8.85 2.41
CA GLY A 90 -6.37 8.74 2.54
C GLY A 90 -5.71 10.03 3.04
N LEU A 91 -6.14 11.18 2.52
CA LEU A 91 -5.66 12.50 2.95
C LEU A 91 -6.07 12.80 4.40
N VAL A 92 -7.36 12.59 4.72
CA VAL A 92 -7.92 12.84 6.05
C VAL A 92 -7.21 11.97 7.09
N TRP A 93 -7.01 10.68 6.80
CA TRP A 93 -6.28 9.78 7.68
C TRP A 93 -4.85 10.27 7.95
N GLY A 94 -4.13 10.68 6.90
CA GLY A 94 -2.75 11.17 7.03
C GLY A 94 -2.65 12.43 7.88
N ALA A 95 -3.57 13.39 7.66
CA ALA A 95 -3.64 14.62 8.44
C ALA A 95 -4.00 14.35 9.91
N ALA A 96 -5.00 13.50 10.16
CA ALA A 96 -5.40 13.12 11.51
C ALA A 96 -4.27 12.41 12.26
N LYS A 97 -3.58 11.47 11.60
CA LYS A 97 -2.39 10.79 12.16
C LYS A 97 -1.31 11.78 12.57
N ALA A 98 -0.93 12.67 11.65
CA ALA A 98 0.09 13.69 11.91
C ALA A 98 -0.30 14.62 13.06
N HIS A 99 -1.57 15.03 13.12
CA HIS A 99 -2.10 15.85 14.21
C HIS A 99 -1.92 15.19 15.57
N VAL A 100 -2.32 13.92 15.71
CA VAL A 100 -2.19 13.18 16.98
C VAL A 100 -0.72 13.01 17.38
N VAL A 101 0.16 12.63 16.45
CA VAL A 101 1.61 12.50 16.72
C VAL A 101 2.20 13.82 17.20
N LEU A 102 1.88 14.92 16.53
CA LEU A 102 2.37 16.25 16.92
C LEU A 102 1.85 16.68 18.29
N GLN A 103 0.59 16.40 18.61
CA GLN A 103 0.04 16.69 19.93
C GLN A 103 0.71 15.89 21.04
N ARG A 104 0.95 14.59 20.82
CA ARG A 104 1.61 13.72 21.82
C ARG A 104 3.06 14.14 22.07
N ARG A 105 3.85 14.38 21.00
CA ARG A 105 5.23 14.85 21.13
C ARG A 105 5.33 16.17 21.91
N ARG A 106 4.40 17.10 21.66
CA ARG A 106 4.30 18.36 22.43
C ARG A 106 4.00 18.11 23.92
N ALA A 107 3.11 17.17 24.23
CA ALA A 107 2.79 16.81 25.61
C ALA A 107 3.97 16.13 26.34
N GLU A 108 4.80 15.39 25.60
CA GLU A 108 6.04 14.75 26.08
C GLU A 108 7.23 15.72 26.19
N GLY A 109 7.07 16.99 25.81
CA GLY A 109 8.15 17.99 25.81
C GLY A 109 9.16 17.85 24.67
N LEU A 110 8.89 16.96 23.70
CA LEU A 110 9.70 16.75 22.51
C LEU A 110 9.23 17.70 21.39
N ARG A 111 10.12 18.56 20.90
CA ARG A 111 9.91 19.36 19.69
C ARG A 111 10.87 18.92 18.61
#